data_AF-A0A350J3Z9-F1
#
_entry.id   AF-A0A350J3Z9-F1
#
_cell.length_a   1.000
_cell.length_b   1.000
_cell.length_c   1.000
_cell.angle_alpha   90.00
_cell.angle_beta   90.00
_cell.angle_gamma   90.00
#
_symmetry.space_group_name_H-M   'P 1'
#
loop_
_entity.id
_entity.type
_entity.pdbx_description
1 polymer ?
#
loop_
_entity_poly.entity_id
_entity_poly.type
_entity_poly.pdbx_seq_one_letter_code
_entity_poly.pdbx_strand_id
1 'polypeptide(L)'
;MSQLTEAKTRLKTALGSFRVKRLPSRKSETLQAWDAADELLLDHLAVEHALVLEEQVTNEARLLIINDQFGALTTTLHRHSPDSWNDSSISHLAAHLNLKENVITNNGSGN
;
A
#
# COMPACT_ATOMS: atom_id res chain seq x y z
N MET A 1 -21.30 26.13 -5.20
CA MET A 1 -21.22 24.75 -5.73
C MET A 1 -20.03 24.07 -5.05
N SER A 2 -20.28 23.06 -4.23
CA SER A 2 -19.25 22.34 -3.49
C SER A 2 -18.36 21.60 -4.50
N GLN A 3 -17.06 21.93 -4.55
CA GLN A 3 -16.11 21.11 -5.29
C GLN A 3 -16.11 19.74 -4.61
N LEU A 4 -16.62 18.70 -5.28
CA LEU A 4 -16.43 17.33 -4.85
C LEU A 4 -14.92 17.07 -4.86
N THR A 5 -14.32 17.04 -3.67
CA THR A 5 -12.92 16.70 -3.49
C THR A 5 -12.71 15.29 -4.01
N GLU A 6 -12.00 15.13 -5.13
CA GLU A 6 -11.61 13.82 -5.64
C GLU A 6 -10.83 13.05 -4.57
N ALA A 7 -11.07 11.74 -4.48
CA ALA A 7 -10.33 10.87 -3.58
C ALA A 7 -8.82 10.96 -3.84
N LYS A 8 -8.02 11.06 -2.78
CA LYS A 8 -6.57 10.94 -2.88
C LYS A 8 -6.23 9.55 -3.43
N THR A 9 -5.37 9.51 -4.44
CA THR A 9 -4.90 8.28 -5.08
C THR A 9 -3.42 8.01 -4.82
N ARG A 10 -2.72 8.94 -4.17
CA ARG A 10 -1.30 8.85 -3.88
C ARG A 10 -1.07 8.90 -2.37
N LEU A 11 -0.69 7.75 -1.82
CA LEU A 11 -0.22 7.58 -0.46
C LEU A 11 1.25 8.06 -0.39
N LYS A 12 1.56 8.88 0.61
CA LYS A 12 2.92 9.35 0.89
C LYS A 12 3.26 8.96 2.32
N THR A 13 4.35 8.23 2.48
CA THR A 13 4.86 7.80 3.78
C THR A 13 6.37 8.00 3.84
N ALA A 14 6.95 7.80 5.01
CA ALA A 14 8.41 7.77 5.16
C ALA A 14 9.11 6.72 4.26
N LEU A 15 8.40 5.65 3.87
CA LEU A 15 8.92 4.56 3.03
C LEU A 15 8.82 4.84 1.52
N GLY A 16 8.12 5.90 1.11
CA GLY A 16 8.00 6.31 -0.28
C GLY A 16 6.64 6.88 -0.66
N SER A 17 6.39 6.98 -1.97
CA SER A 17 5.10 7.42 -2.50
C SER A 17 4.52 6.42 -3.48
N PHE A 18 3.32 5.95 -3.18
CA PHE A 18 2.66 4.86 -3.89
C PHE A 18 1.29 5.30 -4.39
N ARG A 19 0.91 4.87 -5.59
CA ARG A 19 -0.45 5.06 -6.10
C ARG A 19 -1.33 3.92 -5.61
N VAL A 20 -2.33 4.22 -4.79
CA VAL A 20 -3.25 3.22 -4.23
C VAL A 20 -4.68 3.69 -4.51
N LYS A 21 -5.46 2.83 -5.18
CA LYS A 21 -6.83 3.13 -5.60
C LYS A 21 -7.80 2.14 -4.98
N ARG A 22 -9.01 2.62 -4.67
CA ARG A 22 -10.11 1.76 -4.23
C ARG A 22 -10.61 0.90 -5.38
N LEU A 23 -11.10 -0.27 -5.03
CA LEU A 23 -11.87 -1.13 -5.92
C LEU A 23 -13.27 -1.41 -5.36
N PRO A 24 -14.29 -1.55 -6.22
CA PRO A 24 -14.27 -1.28 -7.67
C PRO A 24 -14.14 0.23 -7.96
N SER A 25 -13.48 0.59 -9.07
CA SER A 25 -13.31 1.99 -9.45
C SER A 25 -14.65 2.63 -9.80
N ARG A 26 -14.93 3.79 -9.20
CA ARG A 26 -16.15 4.59 -9.43
C ARG A 26 -15.78 5.96 -10.00
N LYS A 27 -16.64 6.52 -10.87
CA LYS A 27 -16.38 7.81 -11.55
C LYS A 27 -16.31 9.02 -10.61
N SER A 28 -16.96 8.95 -9.46
CA SER A 28 -16.98 10.02 -8.45
C SER A 28 -16.59 9.44 -7.09
N GLU A 29 -15.41 8.83 -7.04
CA GLU A 29 -14.89 8.27 -5.80
C GLU A 29 -14.47 9.40 -4.86
N THR A 30 -15.07 9.44 -3.68
CA THR A 30 -14.74 10.40 -2.62
C THR A 30 -13.88 9.76 -1.53
N LEU A 31 -13.85 8.43 -1.46
CA LEU A 31 -13.07 7.70 -0.47
C LEU A 31 -11.72 7.27 -1.05
N GLN A 32 -10.67 7.54 -0.30
CA GLN A 32 -9.34 7.01 -0.60
C GLN A 32 -9.22 5.53 -0.18
N ALA A 33 -8.14 4.90 -0.65
CA ALA A 33 -7.91 3.45 -0.49
C ALA A 33 -7.25 3.05 0.83
N TRP A 34 -6.94 4.01 1.68
CA TRP A 34 -6.30 3.82 2.98
C TRP A 34 -6.92 4.78 3.99
N ASP A 35 -6.73 4.50 5.27
CA ASP A 35 -7.14 5.41 6.34
C ASP A 35 -5.95 5.97 7.12
N ALA A 36 -6.23 6.74 8.18
CA ALA A 36 -5.18 7.33 9.00
C ALA A 36 -4.41 6.28 9.83
N ALA A 37 -4.99 5.10 10.07
CA ALA A 37 -4.31 4.04 10.79
C ALA A 37 -3.24 3.39 9.91
N ASP A 38 -3.51 3.22 8.60
CA ASP A 38 -2.50 2.76 7.64
C ASP A 38 -1.29 3.70 7.59
N GLU A 39 -1.52 5.02 7.52
CA GLU A 39 -0.45 6.03 7.53
C GLU A 39 0.36 5.97 8.83
N LEU A 40 -0.32 5.95 9.98
CA LEU A 40 0.31 5.88 11.29
C LEU A 40 1.17 4.61 11.43
N LEU A 41 0.68 3.46 10.98
CA LEU A 41 1.42 2.20 11.06
C LEU A 41 2.69 2.26 10.21
N LEU A 42 2.60 2.77 8.98
CA LEU A 42 3.74 2.86 8.07
C LEU A 42 4.80 3.84 8.58
N ASP A 43 4.39 4.98 9.13
CA ASP A 43 5.32 5.95 9.71
C ASP A 43 5.97 5.41 11.00
N HIS A 44 5.20 4.72 11.84
CA HIS A 44 5.73 4.08 13.05
C HIS A 44 6.73 2.97 12.71
N LEU A 45 6.43 2.15 11.70
CA LEU A 45 7.35 1.12 11.21
C LEU A 45 8.65 1.73 10.66
N ALA A 46 8.56 2.84 9.94
CA ALA A 46 9.70 3.51 9.34
C ALA A 46 10.62 4.22 10.34
N VAL A 47 10.07 4.68 11.48
CA VAL A 47 10.83 5.43 12.49
C VAL A 47 11.27 4.54 13.64
N GLU A 48 10.33 3.85 14.29
CA GLU A 48 10.56 3.15 15.55
C GLU A 48 10.99 1.69 15.34
N HIS A 49 10.65 1.10 14.18
CA HIS A 49 10.90 -0.31 13.87
C HIS A 49 11.70 -0.53 12.58
N ALA A 50 12.48 0.47 12.14
CA ALA A 50 13.29 0.38 10.92
C ALA A 50 14.27 -0.81 10.97
N LEU A 51 14.93 -1.01 12.12
CA LEU A 51 15.85 -2.13 12.34
C LEU A 51 15.14 -3.49 12.20
N VAL A 52 13.89 -3.59 12.65
CA VAL A 52 13.10 -4.83 12.53
C VAL A 52 12.79 -5.13 11.06
N LEU A 53 12.50 -4.11 10.25
CA LEU A 53 12.28 -4.27 8.81
C LEU A 53 13.57 -4.68 8.07
N GLU A 54 14.72 -4.16 8.49
CA GLU A 54 16.02 -4.57 7.94
C GLU A 54 16.37 -6.01 8.35
N GLU A 55 16.22 -6.35 9.63
CA GLU A 55 16.44 -7.69 10.17
C GLU A 55 15.53 -8.73 9.54
N GLN A 56 14.29 -8.36 9.19
CA GLN A 56 13.36 -9.25 8.49
C GLN A 56 13.96 -9.73 7.16
N VAL A 57 14.61 -8.83 6.42
CA VAL A 57 15.25 -9.15 5.15
C VAL A 57 16.50 -10.01 5.38
N THR A 58 17.33 -9.68 6.37
CA THR A 58 18.57 -10.43 6.63
C THR A 58 18.33 -11.82 7.19
N ASN A 59 17.29 -12.00 8.00
CA ASN A 59 16.97 -13.26 8.66
C ASN A 59 15.97 -14.12 7.86
N GLU A 60 15.62 -13.70 6.63
CA GLU A 60 14.61 -14.36 5.79
C GLU A 60 13.27 -14.59 6.52
N ALA A 61 12.94 -13.72 7.49
CA ALA A 61 11.69 -13.81 8.22
C ALA A 61 10.53 -13.42 7.30
N ARG A 62 9.34 -13.97 7.52
CA ARG A 62 8.16 -13.61 6.71
C ARG A 62 7.37 -12.49 7.35
N LEU A 63 6.97 -11.51 6.55
CA LEU A 63 6.06 -10.44 6.95
C LEU A 63 4.63 -10.83 6.58
N LEU A 64 3.72 -10.88 7.56
CA LEU A 64 2.29 -11.14 7.33
C LEU A 64 1.48 -9.86 7.54
N ILE A 65 0.71 -9.47 6.53
CA ILE A 65 -0.23 -8.35 6.59
C ILE A 65 -1.64 -8.91 6.61
N ILE A 66 -2.43 -8.48 7.59
CA ILE A 66 -3.79 -8.99 7.82
C ILE A 66 -4.79 -7.88 7.55
N ASN A 67 -5.86 -8.21 6.82
CA ASN A 67 -7.02 -7.34 6.57
C ASN A 67 -6.72 -6.01 5.87
N ASP A 68 -5.67 -5.97 5.04
CA ASP A 68 -5.39 -4.84 4.15
C ASP A 68 -6.42 -4.78 3.02
N GLN A 69 -7.41 -3.88 3.13
CA GLN A 69 -8.58 -3.84 2.25
C GLN A 69 -8.26 -3.56 0.79
N PHE A 70 -7.31 -2.66 0.51
CA PHE A 70 -6.98 -2.25 -0.86
C PHE A 70 -5.50 -2.46 -1.19
N GLY A 71 -4.74 -3.10 -0.30
CA GLY A 71 -3.32 -3.33 -0.50
C GLY A 71 -2.45 -2.11 -0.21
N ALA A 72 -2.88 -1.18 0.65
CA ALA A 72 -2.10 0.03 0.93
C ALA A 72 -0.79 -0.31 1.65
N LEU A 73 -0.88 -1.14 2.69
CA LEU A 73 0.28 -1.65 3.44
C LEU A 73 1.11 -2.60 2.58
N THR A 74 0.44 -3.54 1.91
CA THR A 74 1.04 -4.55 1.03
C THR A 74 1.84 -3.90 -0.10
N THR A 75 1.29 -2.85 -0.73
CA THR A 75 1.97 -2.10 -1.79
C THR A 75 3.15 -1.31 -1.25
N THR A 76 3.00 -0.66 -0.11
CA THR A 76 4.08 0.15 0.49
C THR A 76 5.26 -0.73 0.90
N LEU A 77 4.97 -1.88 1.54
CA LEU A 77 5.95 -2.82 2.08
C LEU A 77 6.39 -3.88 1.06
N HIS A 78 6.09 -3.71 -0.24
CA HIS A 78 6.38 -4.71 -1.27
C HIS A 78 7.84 -5.21 -1.31
N ARG A 79 8.81 -4.37 -0.93
CA ARG A 79 10.24 -4.74 -0.86
C ARG A 79 10.53 -5.85 0.14
N HIS A 80 9.68 -6.00 1.15
CA HIS A 80 9.76 -7.02 2.19
C HIS A 80 9.01 -8.31 1.81
N SER A 81 8.44 -8.37 0.60
CA SER A 81 7.68 -9.53 0.09
C SER A 81 6.63 -10.06 1.09
N PRO A 82 5.69 -9.21 1.53
CA PRO A 82 4.70 -9.61 2.53
C PRO A 82 3.72 -10.66 2.00
N ASP A 83 3.39 -11.62 2.86
CA ASP A 83 2.22 -12.46 2.72
C ASP A 83 0.97 -11.64 3.10
N SER A 84 -0.05 -11.62 2.24
CA SER A 84 -1.32 -10.92 2.50
C SER A 84 -2.42 -11.91 2.85
N TRP A 85 -3.01 -11.75 4.04
CA TRP A 85 -4.13 -12.55 4.50
C TRP A 85 -5.38 -11.68 4.63
N ASN A 86 -6.41 -12.05 3.87
CA ASN A 86 -7.68 -11.34 3.81
C ASN A 86 -8.79 -12.34 3.48
N ASP A 87 -10.00 -12.13 4.00
CA ASP A 87 -11.19 -12.95 3.75
C ASP A 87 -11.99 -12.49 2.52
N SER A 88 -11.62 -11.36 1.92
CA SER A 88 -12.28 -10.77 0.76
C SER A 88 -11.45 -10.92 -0.53
N SER A 89 -12.04 -11.55 -1.54
CA SER A 89 -11.45 -11.67 -2.87
C SER A 89 -11.25 -10.31 -3.56
N ILE A 90 -12.11 -9.33 -3.26
CA ILE A 90 -11.97 -7.97 -3.78
C ILE A 90 -10.70 -7.32 -3.21
N SER A 91 -10.38 -7.59 -1.95
CA SER A 91 -9.18 -7.04 -1.31
C SER A 91 -7.91 -7.63 -1.94
N HIS A 92 -7.89 -8.93 -2.19
CA HIS A 92 -6.79 -9.59 -2.92
C HIS A 92 -6.61 -9.01 -4.33
N LEU A 93 -7.70 -8.82 -5.07
CA LEU A 93 -7.66 -8.21 -6.39
C LEU A 93 -7.16 -6.76 -6.34
N ALA A 94 -7.64 -5.98 -5.37
CA ALA A 94 -7.22 -4.60 -5.18
C ALA A 94 -5.72 -4.48 -4.88
N ALA A 95 -5.24 -5.31 -3.94
CA ALA A 95 -3.82 -5.36 -3.60
C ALA A 95 -2.96 -5.77 -4.80
N HIS A 96 -3.38 -6.78 -5.57
CA HIS A 96 -2.67 -7.19 -6.77
C HIS A 96 -2.57 -6.07 -7.81
N LEU A 97 -3.67 -5.37 -8.08
CA LEU A 97 -3.70 -4.29 -9.08
C LEU A 97 -2.88 -3.07 -8.62
N ASN A 98 -3.00 -2.67 -7.36
CA ASN A 98 -2.22 -1.57 -6.79
C ASN A 98 -0.73 -1.92 -6.77
N LEU A 99 -0.36 -3.14 -6.37
CA LEU A 99 1.03 -3.60 -6.41
C LEU A 99 1.58 -3.57 -7.84
N LYS A 100 0.83 -4.10 -8.81
CA LYS A 100 1.21 -4.10 -10.23
C LYS A 100 1.45 -2.69 -10.77
N GLU A 101 0.60 -1.73 -10.41
CA GLU A 101 0.76 -0.34 -10.85
C GLU A 101 2.04 0.31 -10.30
N ASN A 102 2.46 -0.04 -9.08
CA ASN A 102 3.65 0.54 -8.45
C ASN A 102 4.95 -0.18 -8.81
N VAL A 103 4.94 -1.50 -8.94
CA VAL A 103 6.13 -2.29 -9.25
C VAL A 103 6.52 -2.15 -10.72
N ILE A 104 5.55 -2.16 -11.66
CA ILE A 104 5.85 -2.01 -13.09
C ILE A 104 6.37 -0.60 -13.40
N THR A 105 5.86 0.43 -12.71
CA THR A 105 6.31 1.82 -12.93
C THR A 105 7.78 2.02 -12.55
N ASN A 106 8.31 1.29 -11.55
CA ASN A 106 9.70 1.42 -11.12
C ASN A 106 10.73 0.86 -12.12
N ASN A 107 10.32 -0.01 -13.05
CA ASN A 107 11.20 -0.57 -14.09
C ASN A 107 11.17 0.24 -15.42
N GLY A 108 10.52 1.41 -15.42
CA GLY A 108 10.28 2.23 -16.61
C GLY A 108 11.25 3.38 -16.87
N SER A 109 12.30 3.59 -16.06
CA SER A 109 13.40 4.49 -16.44
C SER A 109 14.44 3.74 -17.26
N GLY A 110 14.08 3.47 -18.51
CA GLY A 110 15.03 3.23 -19.59
C GLY A 110 15.33 4.55 -20.30
N ASN A 111 16.48 5.15 -20.00
CA ASN A 111 17.41 5.80 -20.92
C ASN A 111 18.64 6.31 -20.15
#